data_AF-W0MRA7-F1
#
_entry.id   AF-W0MRA7-F1
#
_cell.length_a   1.000
_cell.length_b   1.000
_cell.length_c   1.000
_cell.angle_alpha   90.00
_cell.angle_beta   90.00
_cell.angle_gamma   90.00
#
_symmetry.space_group_name_H-M   'P 1'
#
loop_
_entity.id
_entity.type
_entity.pdbx_description
1 polymer ?
#
loop_
_entity_poly.entity_id
_entity_poly.type
_entity_poly.pdbx_seq_one_letter_code
_entity_poly.pdbx_strand_id
1 'polypeptide(L)' 'MQCTTVTNEVYGPYNAQLGRRAADGNIWLGRTLVFRIIDDRVYSMHEQYLGRLKYGMAMTDRGELIFVVR' A
#
# COMPACT_ATOMS: atom_id res chain seq x y z
N MET A 1 7.52 20.95 -16.92
CA MET A 1 6.73 20.40 -15.81
C MET A 1 7.47 19.19 -15.30
N GLN A 2 8.01 19.23 -14.09
CA GLN A 2 8.71 18.10 -13.49
C GLN A 2 7.65 17.24 -12.79
N CYS A 3 7.27 16.12 -13.41
CA CYS A 3 6.40 15.14 -12.78
C CYS A 3 7.26 14.39 -11.76
N THR A 4 7.27 14.85 -10.52
CA THR A 4 7.88 14.12 -9.41
C THR A 4 7.04 12.87 -9.22
N THR A 5 7.46 11.75 -9.81
CA THR A 5 6.84 10.44 -9.55
C THR A 5 7.15 10.10 -8.09
N VAL A 6 6.31 10.55 -7.17
CA VAL A 6 6.47 10.26 -5.74
C VAL A 6 6.16 8.78 -5.57
N THR A 7 7.19 7.95 -5.63
CA THR A 7 7.11 6.55 -5.26
C THR A 7 7.32 6.45 -3.77
N ASN A 8 6.24 6.33 -3.00
CA ASN A 8 6.34 6.09 -1.57
C ASN A 8 6.78 4.64 -1.30
N GLU A 9 7.66 4.46 -0.34
CA GLU A 9 8.08 3.13 0.10
C GLU A 9 7.02 2.53 1.03
N VAL A 10 6.74 1.25 0.87
CA VAL A 10 5.71 0.55 1.63
C VAL A 10 6.36 -0.51 2.50
N TYR A 11 6.07 -0.48 3.79
CA TYR A 11 6.63 -1.37 4.79
C TYR A 11 5.54 -2.09 5.57
N GLY A 12 5.68 -3.39 5.73
CA GLY A 12 4.82 -4.21 6.58
C GLY A 12 5.22 -4.16 8.06
N PRO A 13 4.57 -4.98 8.89
CA PRO A 13 5.02 -5.26 10.25
C PRO A 13 6.51 -5.62 10.28
N TYR A 14 7.17 -5.27 11.39
CA TYR A 14 8.61 -5.48 11.58
C TYR A 14 9.49 -4.78 10.53
N ASN A 15 8.99 -3.71 9.88
CA ASN A 15 9.71 -2.92 8.88
C ASN A 15 10.14 -3.75 7.64
N ALA A 16 9.40 -4.82 7.33
CA ALA A 16 9.62 -5.60 6.11
C ALA A 16 9.24 -4.77 4.88
N GLN A 17 10.15 -4.60 3.91
CA GLN A 17 9.83 -3.85 2.69
C GLN A 17 8.85 -4.65 1.81
N LEU A 18 7.66 -4.10 1.59
CA LEU A 18 6.60 -4.73 0.79
C LEU A 18 6.52 -4.18 -0.62
N GLY A 19 7.18 -3.06 -0.92
CA GLY A 19 7.28 -2.53 -2.27
C GLY A 19 7.26 -1.01 -2.33
N ARG A 20 6.87 -0.50 -3.49
CA ARG A 20 6.67 0.93 -3.73
C ARG A 20 5.25 1.17 -4.21
N ARG A 21 4.62 2.20 -3.66
CA ARG A 21 3.32 2.69 -4.11
C ARG A 21 3.53 3.55 -5.38
N ALA A 22 2.82 3.19 -6.43
CA ALA A 22 2.68 3.99 -7.63
C ALA A 22 1.52 5.00 -7.50
N ALA A 23 1.51 6.02 -8.37
CA ALA A 23 0.52 7.09 -8.34
C ALA A 23 -0.92 6.59 -8.59
N ASP A 24 -1.08 5.44 -9.22
CA ASP A 24 -2.35 4.75 -9.46
C ASP A 24 -2.87 3.99 -8.23
N GLY A 25 -2.16 4.03 -7.10
CA GLY A 25 -2.53 3.33 -5.87
C GLY A 25 -2.09 1.87 -5.82
N ASN A 26 -1.46 1.34 -6.87
CA ASN A 26 -0.88 0.00 -6.87
C ASN A 26 0.42 -0.03 -6.08
N ILE A 27 0.64 -1.10 -5.32
CA ILE A 27 1.88 -1.35 -4.60
C ILE A 27 2.60 -2.52 -5.27
N TRP A 28 3.81 -2.26 -5.75
CA TRP A 28 4.61 -3.22 -6.49
C TRP A 28 5.90 -3.58 -5.74
N LEU A 29 6.20 -4.88 -5.69
CA LEU A 29 7.50 -5.39 -5.33
C LEU A 29 8.18 -5.91 -6.59
N GLY A 30 9.11 -5.13 -7.14
CA GLY A 30 9.68 -5.42 -8.46
C GLY A 30 8.59 -5.39 -9.55
N ARG A 31 8.25 -6.55 -10.11
CA ARG A 31 7.20 -6.73 -11.13
C ARG A 31 5.92 -7.35 -10.58
N THR A 32 5.86 -7.65 -9.29
CA THR A 32 4.73 -8.30 -8.65
C THR A 32 3.83 -7.27 -8.01
N LEU A 33 2.54 -7.27 -8.37
CA LEU A 33 1.51 -6.48 -7.69
C LEU A 33 1.22 -7.13 -6.34
N VAL A 34 1.37 -6.37 -5.26
CA VAL A 34 1.19 -6.88 -3.89
C VAL A 34 -0.13 -6.41 -3.30
N PHE A 35 -0.42 -5.11 -3.43
CA PHE A 35 -1.67 -4.51 -2.96
C PHE A 35 -2.23 -3.51 -3.97
N ARG A 36 -3.54 -3.29 -3.87
CA ARG A 36 -4.26 -2.20 -4.53
C ARG A 36 -4.88 -1.27 -3.51
N ILE A 37 -4.76 0.04 -3.72
CA ILE A 37 -5.48 1.05 -2.95
C ILE A 37 -6.47 1.76 -3.88
N ILE A 38 -7.76 1.63 -3.60
CA ILE A 38 -8.85 2.28 -4.34
C ILE A 38 -9.76 2.97 -3.35
N ASP A 39 -9.94 4.29 -3.45
CA ASP A 39 -10.74 5.09 -2.52
C ASP A 39 -10.42 4.78 -1.04
N ASP A 40 -9.13 4.81 -0.71
CA ASP A 40 -8.55 4.45 0.60
C ASP A 40 -8.74 3.01 1.05
N ARG A 41 -9.40 2.15 0.27
CA ARG A 41 -9.59 0.72 0.59
C ARG A 41 -8.40 -0.07 0.08
N VAL A 42 -7.88 -0.92 0.93
CA VAL A 42 -6.73 -1.78 0.65
C VAL A 42 -7.21 -3.15 0.26
N TYR A 43 -6.73 -3.62 -0.88
CA TYR A 43 -7.03 -4.93 -1.44
C TYR A 43 -5.75 -5.75 -1.63
N SER A 44 -5.85 -7.06 -1.43
CA SER A 44 -4.79 -8.00 -1.82
C SER A 44 -4.70 -8.15 -3.34
N MET A 45 -3.67 -8.86 -3.82
CA MET A 45 -3.55 -9.28 -5.21
C MET A 45 -4.76 -10.09 -5.74
N HIS A 46 -5.54 -10.70 -4.84
CA HIS A 46 -6.73 -11.49 -5.17
C HIS A 46 -8.03 -10.68 -5.02
N GLU A 47 -7.94 -9.35 -5.03
CA GLU A 47 -9.09 -8.44 -4.91
C GLU A 47 -9.89 -8.60 -3.60
N GLN A 48 -9.29 -9.25 -2.61
CA GLN A 48 -9.87 -9.35 -1.28
C GLN A 48 -9.65 -8.04 -0.53
N TYR A 49 -10.74 -7.44 -0.06
CA TYR A 49 -10.67 -6.30 0.85
C TYR A 49 -9.98 -6.70 2.16
N LEU A 50 -8.98 -5.92 2.57
CA LEU A 50 -8.20 -6.17 3.78
C LEU A 50 -8.43 -5.09 4.84
N GLY A 51 -8.78 -3.87 4.43
CA GLY A 51 -8.91 -2.75 5.36
C GLY A 51 -8.79 -1.39 4.67
N ARG A 52 -8.37 -0.37 5.41
CA ARG A 52 -8.30 1.02 4.93
C ARG A 52 -6.94 1.66 5.21
N LEU A 53 -6.50 2.48 4.26
CA LEU A 53 -5.36 3.37 4.39
C LEU A 53 -5.83 4.70 4.99
N LYS A 54 -5.28 5.06 6.16
CA LYS A 54 -5.50 6.37 6.79
C LYS A 54 -4.19 6.88 7.39
N TYR A 55 -3.90 8.16 7.19
CA TYR A 55 -2.68 8.79 7.73
C TYR A 55 -1.38 8.02 7.40
N GLY A 56 -1.29 7.45 6.20
CA GLY A 56 -0.14 6.63 5.76
C GLY A 56 -0.11 5.22 6.33
N MET A 57 -1.10 4.79 7.12
CA MET A 57 -1.17 3.46 7.72
C MET A 57 -2.35 2.68 7.17
N ALA A 58 -2.08 1.52 6.56
CA ALA A 58 -3.10 0.55 6.18
C ALA A 58 -3.40 -0.36 7.36
N MET A 59 -4.65 -0.38 7.80
CA MET A 59 -5.09 -1.19 8.94
C MET A 59 -6.32 -2.00 8.57
N THR A 60 -6.44 -3.21 9.13
CA THR A 60 -7.67 -4.01 9.08
C THR A 60 -8.79 -3.29 9.82
N ASP A 61 -10.04 -3.68 9.59
CA ASP A 61 -11.18 -3.15 10.33
C ASP A 61 -11.13 -3.46 11.83
N ARG A 62 -10.25 -4.39 12.25
CA ARG A 62 -9.96 -4.74 13.66
C ARG A 62 -8.81 -3.94 14.26
N GLY A 63 -8.16 -3.07 13.49
CA GLY A 63 -7.04 -2.23 13.94
C GLY A 63 -5.66 -2.88 13.81
N GLU A 64 -5.54 -3.99 13.09
CA GLU A 64 -4.24 -4.64 12.86
C GLU A 64 -3.50 -3.95 11.72
N LEU A 65 -2.20 -3.67 11.91
CA LEU A 65 -1.39 -3.03 10.88
C LEU A 65 -1.12 -3.99 9.71
N ILE A 66 -1.46 -3.56 8.50
CA ILE A 66 -1.14 -4.27 7.25
C ILE A 66 0.19 -3.73 6.69
N PHE A 67 0.29 -2.41 6.53
CA PHE A 67 1.51 -1.73 6.10
C PHE A 67 1.49 -0.23 6.40
N VAL A 68 2.65 0.41 6.28
CA VAL A 68 2.87 1.85 6.36
C VAL A 68 3.46 2.35 5.06
N VAL A 69 3.00 3.50 4.59
CA VAL A 69 3.50 4.22 3.42
C VAL A 69 4.40 5.36 3.92
N ARG A 70 5.64 5.43 3.44
CA ARG A 70 6.63 6.46 3.75
C ARG A 70 7.00 7.26 2.50
#